data_AF-A0AAN7A6N5-F1
#
_entry.id   AF-A0AAN7A6N5-F1
#
_cell.length_a   1.000
_cell.length_b   1.000
_cell.length_c   1.000
_cell.angle_alpha   90.00
_cell.angle_beta   90.00
_cell.angle_gamma   90.00
#
_symmetry.space_group_name_H-M   'P 1'
#
loop_
_entity.id
_entity.type
_entity.pdbx_description
1 polymer ?
#
loop_
_entity_poly.entity_id
_entity_poly.type
_entity_poly.pdbx_seq_one_letter_code
_entity_poly.pdbx_strand_id
1 'polypeptide(L)'
;MKLPRVVGRLLAATALGPLVLACDSCYGPIDEHVSKHVRVVKRMQPGALDAQYGPTRPLQWGQLNVLHTSDTHGWLSGHIKEANYGADWGDYVSFVSSMKKTAENLGVDLLLMDSGDLHDGTGLSDCTTPNGEISNEIFIKQTGYDLLTIGVFLVRLLLPIK
;
A
#
# COMPACT_ATOMS: atom_id res chain seq x y z
N MET A 1 34.71 -85.14 0.94
CA MET A 1 34.59 -84.74 -0.48
C MET A 1 33.25 -85.25 -1.01
N LYS A 2 32.23 -84.38 -1.08
CA LYS A 2 31.07 -84.34 -2.02
C LYS A 2 30.03 -83.34 -1.51
N LEU A 3 29.63 -82.45 -2.41
CA LEU A 3 28.69 -81.32 -2.28
C LEU A 3 27.20 -81.79 -2.33
N PRO A 4 26.20 -80.89 -2.18
CA PRO A 4 24.99 -81.04 -1.37
C PRO A 4 23.75 -81.53 -2.15
N ARG A 5 22.65 -81.76 -1.42
CA ARG A 5 21.28 -81.68 -1.98
C ARG A 5 20.58 -80.43 -1.45
N VAL A 6 20.30 -79.54 -2.40
CA VAL A 6 19.54 -78.31 -2.27
C VAL A 6 18.09 -78.65 -1.93
N VAL A 7 17.58 -78.13 -0.82
CA VAL A 7 16.13 -78.00 -0.59
C VAL A 7 15.85 -76.51 -0.66
N GLY A 8 15.30 -76.09 -1.80
CA GLY A 8 14.89 -74.71 -2.04
C GLY A 8 13.79 -74.32 -1.06
N ARG A 9 14.07 -73.34 -0.19
CA ARG A 9 13.05 -72.63 0.57
C ARG A 9 12.39 -71.63 -0.37
N LEU A 10 11.09 -71.82 -0.64
CA LEU A 10 10.24 -70.74 -1.14
C LEU A 10 10.24 -69.63 -0.10
N LEU A 11 10.98 -68.55 -0.36
CA LEU A 11 10.76 -67.27 0.29
C LEU A 11 9.68 -66.56 -0.52
N ALA A 12 8.46 -66.57 0.00
CA ALA A 12 7.44 -65.63 -0.45
C ALA A 12 7.96 -64.23 -0.14
N ALA A 13 8.41 -63.51 -1.17
CA ALA A 13 8.74 -62.11 -1.06
C ALA A 13 7.43 -61.35 -0.81
N THR A 14 7.12 -61.04 0.45
CA THR A 14 6.11 -60.04 0.77
C THR A 14 6.65 -58.71 0.27
N ALA A 15 6.19 -58.29 -0.90
CA ALA A 15 6.44 -56.97 -1.43
C ALA A 15 5.81 -55.95 -0.46
N LEU A 16 6.63 -55.45 0.47
CA LEU A 16 6.35 -54.22 1.21
C LEU A 16 6.49 -53.07 0.21
N GLY A 17 5.47 -52.91 -0.64
CA GLY A 17 5.27 -51.66 -1.36
C GLY A 17 4.95 -50.57 -0.34
N PRO A 18 5.56 -49.37 -0.43
CA PRO A 18 5.14 -48.27 0.41
C PRO A 18 3.65 -48.02 0.17
N LEU A 19 2.84 -48.08 1.24
CA LEU A 19 1.48 -47.58 1.21
C LEU A 19 1.57 -46.10 0.82
N VAL A 20 1.21 -45.80 -0.44
CA VAL A 20 0.94 -44.43 -0.85
C VAL A 20 -0.39 -44.07 -0.19
N LEU A 21 -0.31 -43.48 1.00
CA LEU A 21 -1.43 -42.74 1.58
C LEU A 21 -1.66 -41.51 0.71
N ALA A 22 -2.55 -41.65 -0.28
CA ALA A 22 -3.17 -40.49 -0.90
C ALA A 22 -4.00 -39.82 0.19
N CYS A 23 -3.62 -38.60 0.58
CA CYS A 23 -4.42 -37.79 1.48
C CYS A 23 -5.75 -37.49 0.76
N ASP A 24 -6.89 -37.73 1.43
CA ASP A 24 -8.25 -37.56 0.90
C ASP A 24 -8.64 -36.09 0.63
N SER A 25 -7.69 -35.17 0.76
CA SER A 25 -7.89 -33.75 0.55
C SER A 25 -6.73 -33.15 -0.24
N CYS A 26 -6.96 -32.84 -1.51
CA CYS A 26 -6.10 -31.93 -2.28
C CYS A 26 -6.33 -30.45 -1.90
N TYR A 27 -7.13 -30.18 -0.86
CA TYR A 27 -7.33 -28.86 -0.30
C TYR A 27 -6.65 -28.81 1.07
N GLY A 28 -5.44 -28.25 1.10
CA GLY A 28 -4.88 -27.73 2.34
C GLY A 28 -5.81 -26.67 2.95
N PRO A 29 -5.54 -26.20 4.18
CA PRO A 29 -6.27 -25.07 4.75
C PRO A 29 -6.30 -23.95 3.70
N ILE A 30 -7.48 -23.63 3.19
CA ILE A 30 -7.68 -22.39 2.48
C ILE A 30 -7.56 -21.32 3.55
N ASP A 31 -6.32 -20.92 3.85
CA ASP A 31 -6.10 -19.60 4.40
C ASP A 31 -6.91 -18.65 3.51
N GLU A 32 -7.77 -17.85 4.13
CA GLU A 32 -8.51 -16.77 3.48
C GLU A 32 -7.57 -15.77 2.75
N HIS A 33 -6.26 -15.97 2.92
CA HIS A 33 -5.14 -15.28 2.31
C HIS A 33 -4.61 -15.92 1.01
N VAL A 34 -5.24 -16.98 0.46
CA VAL A 34 -4.93 -17.47 -0.89
C VAL A 34 -5.33 -16.41 -1.91
N SER A 35 -4.37 -15.54 -2.18
CA SER A 35 -4.14 -14.80 -3.42
C SER A 35 -5.39 -14.51 -4.24
N LYS A 36 -6.27 -13.64 -3.72
CA LYS A 36 -7.02 -12.75 -4.62
C LYS A 36 -5.98 -12.15 -5.54
N HIS A 37 -5.95 -12.58 -6.79
CA HIS A 37 -5.27 -11.85 -7.84
C HIS A 37 -6.03 -10.55 -7.95
N VAL A 38 -5.74 -9.60 -7.05
CA VAL A 38 -6.21 -8.24 -7.14
C VAL A 38 -5.63 -7.78 -8.45
N ARG A 39 -6.48 -7.69 -9.46
CA ARG A 39 -6.12 -7.07 -10.72
C ARG A 39 -5.75 -5.64 -10.32
N VAL A 40 -4.45 -5.35 -10.26
CA VAL A 40 -3.93 -4.02 -10.01
C VAL A 40 -4.19 -3.22 -11.30
N VAL A 41 -5.46 -2.88 -11.49
CA VAL A 41 -5.87 -1.91 -12.49
C VAL A 41 -5.56 -0.56 -11.87
N LYS A 42 -4.84 0.31 -12.59
CA LYS A 42 -4.67 1.71 -12.21
C LYS A 42 -6.04 2.27 -11.85
N ARG A 43 -6.23 2.67 -10.60
CA ARG A 43 -7.49 3.27 -10.13
C ARG A 43 -7.24 4.76 -10.01
N MET A 44 -7.69 5.49 -11.03
CA MET A 44 -7.89 6.93 -10.93
C MET A 44 -9.39 7.20 -10.80
N GLN A 45 -9.75 8.39 -10.33
CA GLN A 45 -11.16 8.80 -10.31
C GLN A 45 -11.79 8.64 -11.70
N PRO A 46 -13.03 8.13 -11.79
CA PRO A 46 -13.74 8.06 -13.06
C PRO A 46 -13.79 9.42 -13.75
N GLY A 47 -13.34 9.47 -15.01
CA GLY A 47 -13.30 10.71 -15.80
C GLY A 47 -12.09 11.60 -15.57
N ALA A 48 -11.14 11.22 -14.70
CA ALA A 48 -9.86 11.92 -14.59
C ALA A 48 -9.07 11.81 -15.91
N LEU A 49 -8.44 12.92 -16.29
CA LEU A 49 -7.61 12.99 -17.49
C LEU A 49 -6.27 12.29 -17.26
N ASP A 50 -5.72 11.67 -18.32
CA ASP A 50 -4.37 11.13 -18.29
C ASP A 50 -3.32 12.25 -18.15
N ALA A 51 -2.23 11.92 -17.48
CA ALA A 51 -1.08 12.81 -17.36
C ALA A 51 -0.49 13.10 -18.75
N GLN A 52 -0.32 14.37 -19.07
CA GLN A 52 0.24 14.83 -20.34
C GLN A 52 1.76 14.80 -20.37
N TYR A 53 2.41 14.87 -19.20
CA TYR A 53 3.86 14.79 -19.08
C TYR A 53 4.26 14.04 -17.81
N GLY A 54 5.47 13.48 -17.84
CA GLY A 54 6.06 12.75 -16.73
C GLY A 54 7.22 13.51 -16.07
N PRO A 55 7.92 12.85 -15.11
CA PRO A 55 9.12 13.40 -14.50
C PRO A 55 10.18 13.76 -15.55
N THR A 56 10.72 14.97 -15.48
CA THR A 56 11.71 15.48 -16.44
C THR A 56 13.15 15.23 -16.03
N ARG A 57 13.38 14.89 -14.76
CA ARG A 57 14.71 14.65 -14.18
C ARG A 57 14.64 13.72 -12.97
N PRO A 58 15.73 12.99 -12.66
CA PRO A 58 15.80 12.20 -11.44
C PRO A 58 15.88 13.11 -10.20
N LEU A 59 15.31 12.63 -9.09
CA LEU A 59 15.46 13.25 -7.78
C LEU A 59 16.91 13.12 -7.31
N GLN A 60 17.44 14.20 -6.75
CA GLN A 60 18.76 14.20 -6.12
C GLN A 60 18.61 13.83 -4.65
N TRP A 61 19.46 12.92 -4.18
CA TRP A 61 19.43 12.43 -2.80
C TRP A 61 20.57 13.04 -2.00
N GLY A 62 20.26 13.53 -0.82
CA GLY A 62 21.22 13.99 0.18
C GLY A 62 21.26 13.06 1.40
N GLN A 63 22.03 13.46 2.41
CA GLN A 63 22.04 12.76 3.71
C GLN A 63 20.68 12.86 4.41
N LEU A 64 20.01 14.00 4.26
CA LEU A 64 18.66 14.27 4.73
C LEU A 64 17.79 14.68 3.56
N ASN A 65 16.60 14.08 3.46
CA ASN A 65 15.63 14.31 2.40
C ASN A 65 14.27 14.63 3.01
N VAL A 66 13.47 15.44 2.33
CA VAL A 66 12.15 15.86 2.82
C VAL A 66 11.10 15.68 1.73
N LEU A 67 10.01 14.99 2.05
CA LEU A 67 8.75 15.05 1.32
C LEU A 67 7.82 15.99 2.07
N HIS A 68 7.26 16.97 1.36
CA HIS A 68 6.47 18.02 1.98
C HIS A 68 5.18 18.26 1.21
N THR A 69 4.06 18.32 1.93
CA THR A 69 2.76 18.77 1.45
C THR A 69 2.29 20.01 2.22
N SER A 70 1.38 20.76 1.61
CA SER A 70 0.74 21.92 2.21
C SER A 70 -0.54 22.22 1.45
N ASP A 71 -1.43 23.00 2.06
CA ASP A 71 -2.63 23.58 1.42
C ASP A 71 -3.43 22.52 0.66
N THR A 72 -3.57 21.32 1.24
CA THR A 72 -4.23 20.22 0.54
C THR A 72 -5.73 20.47 0.38
N HIS A 73 -6.34 21.22 1.31
CA HIS A 73 -7.73 21.66 1.24
C HIS A 73 -8.73 20.54 0.89
N GLY A 74 -8.44 19.32 1.33
CA GLY A 74 -9.28 18.15 1.12
C GLY A 74 -9.17 17.50 -0.26
N TRP A 75 -8.24 17.90 -1.13
CA TRP A 75 -8.02 17.34 -2.48
C TRP A 75 -7.40 15.93 -2.48
N LEU A 76 -7.94 15.02 -1.68
CA LEU A 76 -7.46 13.65 -1.53
C LEU A 76 -7.90 12.73 -2.68
N SER A 77 -8.89 13.14 -3.47
CA SER A 77 -9.37 12.36 -4.63
C SER A 77 -8.66 12.74 -5.95
N GLY A 78 -7.77 13.72 -5.95
CA GLY A 78 -7.18 14.27 -7.17
C GLY A 78 -8.14 15.14 -8.00
N HIS A 79 -7.62 15.74 -9.06
CA HIS A 79 -8.34 16.66 -9.94
C HIS A 79 -8.86 15.91 -11.18
N ILE A 80 -10.17 16.00 -11.42
CA ILE A 80 -10.81 15.36 -12.59
C ILE A 80 -10.52 16.14 -13.88
N LYS A 81 -10.52 17.48 -13.79
CA LYS A 81 -10.47 18.38 -14.96
C LYS A 81 -9.07 18.87 -15.32
N GLU A 82 -8.08 18.65 -14.45
CA GLU A 82 -6.73 19.13 -14.65
C GLU A 82 -5.79 17.96 -14.89
N ALA A 83 -5.20 17.92 -16.08
CA ALA A 83 -4.22 16.90 -16.42
C ALA A 83 -2.99 17.03 -15.49
N ASN A 84 -2.40 15.88 -15.15
CA ASN A 84 -1.25 15.72 -14.22
C ASN A 84 -1.54 15.87 -12.72
N TYR A 85 -2.76 16.27 -12.32
CA TYR A 85 -3.17 16.32 -10.91
C TYR A 85 -4.23 15.26 -10.55
N GLY A 86 -4.40 14.24 -11.39
CA GLY A 86 -5.43 13.20 -11.23
C GLY A 86 -5.06 12.02 -10.32
N ALA A 87 -3.86 12.03 -9.73
CA ALA A 87 -3.47 11.02 -8.74
C ALA A 87 -4.24 11.26 -7.44
N ASP A 88 -4.72 10.19 -6.80
CA ASP A 88 -5.42 10.28 -5.52
C ASP A 88 -4.48 10.05 -4.32
N TRP A 89 -5.03 10.14 -3.11
CA TRP A 89 -4.25 9.97 -1.89
C TRP A 89 -3.66 8.56 -1.74
N GLY A 90 -4.29 7.55 -2.32
CA GLY A 90 -3.77 6.18 -2.34
C GLY A 90 -2.53 6.05 -3.21
N ASP A 91 -2.51 6.74 -4.36
CA ASP A 91 -1.31 6.86 -5.20
C ASP A 91 -0.19 7.58 -4.43
N TYR A 92 -0.50 8.67 -3.72
CA TYR A 92 0.47 9.40 -2.90
C TYR A 92 1.05 8.53 -1.77
N VAL A 93 0.22 7.78 -1.05
CA VAL A 93 0.66 6.84 -0.01
C VAL A 93 1.60 5.79 -0.58
N SER A 94 1.28 5.25 -1.76
CA SER A 94 2.13 4.28 -2.47
C SER A 94 3.48 4.89 -2.90
N PHE A 95 3.46 6.15 -3.34
CA PHE A 95 4.66 6.92 -3.65
C PHE A 95 5.53 7.13 -2.41
N VAL A 96 4.95 7.59 -1.30
CA VAL A 96 5.66 7.79 -0.01
C VAL A 96 6.28 6.48 0.46
N SER A 97 5.55 5.36 0.42
CA SER A 97 6.08 4.04 0.79
C SER A 97 7.30 3.65 -0.05
N SER A 98 7.22 3.87 -1.37
CA SER A 98 8.32 3.60 -2.29
C SER A 98 9.54 4.50 -2.04
N MET A 99 9.31 5.77 -1.69
CA MET A 99 10.37 6.72 -1.35
C MET A 99 11.04 6.38 -0.02
N LYS A 100 10.28 5.99 1.01
CA LYS A 100 10.81 5.51 2.30
C LYS A 100 11.69 4.27 2.09
N LYS A 101 11.23 3.29 1.33
CA LYS A 101 12.03 2.10 0.95
C LYS A 101 13.30 2.47 0.19
N THR A 102 13.24 3.48 -0.68
CA THR A 102 14.42 3.96 -1.41
C THR A 102 15.44 4.60 -0.47
N ALA A 103 14.98 5.42 0.48
CA ALA A 103 15.83 6.02 1.51
C ALA A 103 16.51 4.96 2.38
N GLU A 104 15.78 3.93 2.80
CA GLU A 104 16.32 2.78 3.53
C GLU A 104 17.43 2.06 2.75
N ASN A 105 17.20 1.79 1.46
CA ASN A 105 18.20 1.13 0.60
C ASN A 105 19.46 1.97 0.39
N LEU A 106 19.33 3.30 0.40
CA LEU A 106 20.43 4.24 0.26
C LEU A 106 21.13 4.55 1.59
N GLY A 107 20.54 4.16 2.72
CA GLY A 107 21.05 4.48 4.06
C GLY A 107 21.00 5.98 4.37
N VAL A 108 19.95 6.67 3.91
CA VAL A 108 19.75 8.12 4.12
C VAL A 108 18.42 8.39 4.82
N ASP A 109 18.30 9.55 5.45
CA ASP A 109 17.08 9.94 6.15
C ASP A 109 16.06 10.56 5.18
N LEU A 110 14.78 10.26 5.42
CA LEU A 110 13.64 10.85 4.71
C LEU A 110 12.56 11.26 5.72
N LEU A 111 12.28 12.56 5.79
CA LEU A 111 11.21 13.11 6.62
C LEU A 111 9.98 13.43 5.77
N LEU A 112 8.81 13.04 6.27
CA LEU A 112 7.51 13.36 5.68
C LEU A 112 6.83 14.44 6.52
N MET A 113 6.55 15.60 5.92
CA MET A 113 6.05 16.78 6.61
C MET A 113 4.81 17.36 5.93
N ASP A 114 3.90 17.92 6.72
CA ASP A 114 2.77 18.71 6.22
C ASP A 114 2.62 20.04 6.96
N SER A 115 2.25 21.10 6.24
CA SER A 115 2.08 22.45 6.79
C SER A 115 0.65 22.93 7.04
N GLY A 116 -0.33 22.05 6.95
CA GLY A 116 -1.71 22.31 7.37
C GLY A 116 -2.66 22.70 6.23
N ASP A 117 -3.80 23.29 6.61
CA ASP A 117 -4.92 23.64 5.73
C ASP A 117 -5.48 22.44 4.96
N LEU A 118 -6.09 21.53 5.73
CA LEU A 118 -6.54 20.20 5.27
C LEU A 118 -7.99 20.15 4.76
N HIS A 119 -8.79 21.21 4.94
CA HIS A 119 -10.20 21.30 4.55
C HIS A 119 -10.53 22.69 4.00
N ASP A 120 -11.81 22.97 3.70
CA ASP A 120 -12.32 24.21 3.08
C ASP A 120 -11.89 24.36 1.60
N GLY A 121 -12.17 23.33 0.81
CA GLY A 121 -11.85 23.35 -0.62
C GLY A 121 -12.48 22.23 -1.46
N THR A 122 -12.97 21.16 -0.82
CA THR A 122 -13.62 20.05 -1.53
C THR A 122 -14.84 19.51 -0.79
N GLY A 123 -15.75 18.89 -1.53
CA GLY A 123 -16.88 18.18 -0.92
C GLY A 123 -16.44 17.08 0.06
N LEU A 124 -15.31 16.41 -0.18
CA LEU A 124 -14.83 15.33 0.70
C LEU A 124 -14.50 15.83 2.11
N SER A 125 -13.89 17.01 2.23
CA SER A 125 -13.58 17.62 3.52
C SER A 125 -14.74 18.44 4.09
N ASP A 126 -15.59 19.02 3.24
CA ASP A 126 -16.52 20.08 3.68
C ASP A 126 -17.97 19.57 3.86
N CYS A 127 -18.26 18.30 3.53
CA CYS A 127 -19.61 17.73 3.64
C CYS A 127 -19.96 17.20 5.05
N THR A 128 -19.03 17.21 5.99
CA THR A 128 -19.22 16.72 7.37
C THR A 128 -19.39 17.87 8.35
N THR A 129 -19.81 17.58 9.60
CA THR A 129 -19.88 18.60 10.65
C THR A 129 -19.30 18.01 11.94
N PRO A 130 -18.07 18.40 12.34
CA PRO A 130 -17.23 19.47 11.76
C PRO A 130 -16.61 19.12 10.39
N ASN A 131 -16.09 20.12 9.68
CA ASN A 131 -15.33 19.90 8.45
C ASN A 131 -14.12 18.99 8.73
N GLY A 132 -13.86 18.07 7.82
CA GLY A 132 -12.74 17.15 7.87
C GLY A 132 -12.93 15.94 8.78
N GLU A 133 -14.11 15.71 9.34
CA GLU A 133 -14.40 14.58 10.25
C GLU A 133 -13.99 13.23 9.65
N ILE A 134 -14.26 13.02 8.36
CA ILE A 134 -13.88 11.81 7.63
C ILE A 134 -12.55 11.99 6.88
N SER A 135 -12.33 13.13 6.22
CA SER A 135 -11.14 13.32 5.37
C SER A 135 -9.83 13.37 6.17
N ASN A 136 -9.85 13.92 7.39
CA ASN A 136 -8.65 14.00 8.23
C ASN A 136 -8.18 12.61 8.68
N GLU A 137 -9.11 11.67 8.88
CA GLU A 137 -8.77 10.29 9.19
C GLU A 137 -8.00 9.64 8.03
N ILE A 138 -8.48 9.84 6.80
CA ILE A 138 -7.82 9.34 5.58
C ILE A 138 -6.44 10.00 5.46
N PHE A 139 -6.36 11.31 5.66
CA PHE A 139 -5.11 12.07 5.55
C PHE A 139 -4.03 11.56 6.51
N ILE A 140 -4.36 11.44 7.80
CA ILE A 140 -3.38 11.13 8.85
C ILE A 140 -3.04 9.65 8.90
N LYS A 141 -4.05 8.76 8.84
CA LYS A 141 -3.82 7.33 9.10
C LYS A 141 -3.07 6.62 7.98
N GLN A 142 -3.13 7.12 6.75
CA GLN A 142 -2.61 6.40 5.59
C GLN A 142 -1.15 6.74 5.25
N THR A 143 -0.67 7.95 5.55
CA THR A 143 0.67 8.41 5.12
C THR A 143 1.76 8.25 6.17
N GLY A 144 1.41 8.37 7.46
CA GLY A 144 2.38 8.33 8.56
C GLY A 144 3.36 9.50 8.50
N TYR A 145 2.84 10.73 8.61
CA TYR A 145 3.63 11.97 8.71
C TYR A 145 4.52 11.96 9.94
N ASP A 146 5.75 12.44 9.78
CA ASP A 146 6.71 12.61 10.88
C ASP A 146 6.46 13.95 11.59
N LEU A 147 6.15 15.00 10.82
CA LEU A 147 5.81 16.33 11.34
C LEU A 147 4.54 16.86 10.67
N LEU A 148 3.67 17.48 11.47
CA LEU A 148 2.47 18.16 10.98
C LEU A 148 2.26 19.45 11.78
N THR A 149 2.01 20.56 11.09
CA THR A 149 1.60 21.83 11.73
C THR A 149 0.17 22.20 11.34
N ILE A 150 -0.43 23.08 12.15
CA ILE A 150 -1.75 23.64 11.88
C ILE A 150 -1.66 24.71 10.79
N GLY A 151 -2.70 24.77 9.95
CA GLY A 151 -2.91 25.87 9.02
C GLY A 151 -3.93 26.89 9.55
N VAL A 152 -4.12 27.99 8.82
CA VAL A 152 -5.01 29.09 9.23
C VAL A 152 -6.49 28.71 9.20
N PHE A 153 -6.90 27.84 8.27
CA PHE A 153 -8.28 27.40 8.13
C PHE A 153 -8.72 26.50 9.30
N LEU A 154 -7.81 25.74 9.89
CA LEU A 154 -8.09 24.99 11.12
C LEU A 154 -8.38 25.92 12.31
N VAL A 155 -7.71 27.08 12.39
CA VAL A 155 -7.90 28.06 13.47
C VAL A 155 -9.28 28.73 13.39
N ARG A 156 -9.90 28.78 12.20
CA ARG A 156 -11.21 29.42 11.99
C ARG A 156 -12.36 28.70 12.69
N LEU A 157 -12.18 27.45 13.12
CA LEU A 157 -13.16 26.69 13.90
C LEU A 157 -13.08 26.96 15.42
N LEU A 158 -11.93 27.44 15.92
CA LEU A 158 -11.65 27.65 17.35
C LEU A 158 -11.96 29.07 17.83
N LEU A 159 -12.26 29.99 16.92
CA LEU A 159 -12.69 31.33 17.25
C LEU A 159 -14.09 31.57 16.68
N PRO A 160 -15.12 31.79 17.53
CA PRO A 160 -16.41 32.20 17.03
C PRO A 160 -16.25 33.56 16.34
N ILE A 161 -16.35 33.55 15.02
CA ILE A 161 -16.47 34.78 14.24
C ILE A 161 -17.85 35.34 14.58
N LYS A 162 -17.87 36.44 15.34
CA LYS A 162 -19.03 37.32 15.47
C LYS A 162 -19.24 38.11 14.19
#